data_AF-X1MRT4-F1
#
_entry.id   AF-X1MRT4-F1
#
_cell.length_a   1.000
_cell.length_b   1.000
_cell.length_c   1.000
_cell.angle_alpha   90.00
_cell.angle_beta   90.00
_cell.angle_gamma   90.00
#
_symmetry.space_group_name_H-M   'P 1'
#
loop_
_entity.id
_entity.type
_entity.pdbx_description
1 polymer ?
#
loop_
_entity_poly.entity_id
_entity_poly.type
_entity_poly.pdbx_seq_one_letter_code
_entity_poly.pdbx_strand_id
1 'polypeptide(L)'
;GKNLLLDTKGAHVIYVIGKRRSGKSYTLGTLAEGLVSDNLRFGKANQAVLILDTLNLYWTLENVPSSERDSEQLKELEKWGLKPEPPKNLVCYYPKGFRQSFMPDHYKEFAVRLSDLEGTDWSNLFEVDPITDPMGQLLCELYEKVVLEGYLGPSGGKLKPNPNYGIKDLLDCLENDKDIERFPTQVKEAVRRRLKAVERFPVFSATGTDVRDLFKVGQVAVLLLRDIDQQVRGLVIGLLIRKIMKLRAVTCEC
;
A
#
# COMPACT_ATOMS: atom_id res chain seq x y z
N GLY A 1 18.83 -4.52 -34.77
CA GLY A 1 18.84 -5.68 -33.86
C GLY A 1 17.60 -6.53 -34.09
N LYS A 2 17.53 -7.74 -33.51
CA LYS A 2 16.27 -8.53 -33.49
C LYS A 2 15.37 -8.02 -32.36
N ASN A 3 14.06 -8.02 -32.56
CA ASN A 3 13.10 -7.65 -31.52
C ASN A 3 13.04 -8.75 -30.45
N LEU A 4 13.08 -8.35 -29.17
CA LEU A 4 12.80 -9.21 -28.03
C LEU A 4 11.43 -8.82 -27.47
N LEU A 5 10.50 -9.78 -27.41
CA LEU A 5 9.12 -9.55 -26.97
C LEU A 5 8.90 -10.22 -25.61
N LEU A 6 8.13 -9.55 -24.75
CA LEU A 6 7.64 -10.10 -23.48
C LEU A 6 6.19 -10.55 -23.69
N ASP A 7 5.94 -11.86 -23.53
CA ASP A 7 4.56 -12.32 -23.38
C ASP A 7 4.05 -11.89 -22.01
N THR A 8 2.86 -11.31 -21.99
CA THR A 8 2.20 -10.77 -20.79
C THR A 8 0.97 -11.60 -20.41
N LYS A 9 0.74 -12.73 -21.09
CA LYS A 9 -0.31 -13.68 -20.75
C LYS A 9 0.12 -14.57 -19.59
N GLY A 10 -0.66 -14.52 -18.51
CA GLY A 10 -0.45 -15.34 -17.33
C GLY A 10 0.36 -14.63 -16.25
N ALA A 11 0.72 -15.40 -15.22
CA ALA A 11 1.48 -14.87 -14.08
C ALA A 11 2.99 -14.97 -14.36
N HIS A 12 3.68 -13.85 -14.28
CA HIS A 12 5.13 -13.78 -14.39
C HIS A 12 5.73 -13.17 -13.13
N VAL A 13 6.89 -13.69 -12.72
CA VAL A 13 7.75 -13.05 -11.74
C VAL A 13 9.00 -12.59 -12.47
N ILE A 14 9.20 -11.27 -12.54
CA ILE A 14 10.35 -10.65 -13.20
C ILE A 14 11.21 -10.01 -12.12
N TYR A 15 12.49 -10.34 -12.12
CA TYR A 15 13.47 -9.76 -11.20
C TYR A 15 14.52 -8.96 -11.97
N VAL A 16 14.63 -7.66 -11.68
CA VAL A 16 15.59 -6.75 -12.32
C VAL A 16 16.70 -6.40 -11.32
N ILE A 17 17.91 -6.91 -11.54
CA ILE A 17 19.07 -6.72 -10.66
C ILE A 17 20.21 -5.97 -11.38
N GLY A 18 20.98 -5.18 -10.62
CA GLY A 18 22.15 -4.47 -11.14
C GLY A 18 22.71 -3.46 -10.14
N LYS A 19 23.93 -2.97 -10.39
CA LYS A 19 24.62 -1.98 -9.56
C LYS A 19 23.84 -0.66 -9.44
N ARG A 20 24.22 0.21 -8.50
CA ARG A 20 23.64 1.57 -8.40
C ARG A 20 23.80 2.29 -9.76
N ARG A 21 22.75 2.99 -10.21
CA ARG A 21 22.69 3.70 -11.50
C ARG A 21 22.82 2.81 -12.76
N SER A 22 22.59 1.51 -12.66
CA SER A 22 22.59 0.60 -13.82
C SER A 22 21.29 0.60 -14.64
N GLY A 23 20.38 1.56 -14.44
CA GLY A 23 19.11 1.64 -15.19
C GLY A 23 17.94 0.78 -14.69
N LYS A 24 17.99 0.21 -13.48
CA LYS A 24 16.89 -0.65 -12.95
C LYS A 24 15.50 0.01 -13.00
N SER A 25 15.40 1.24 -12.48
CA SER A 25 14.12 1.96 -12.47
C SER A 25 13.67 2.35 -13.88
N TYR A 26 14.63 2.62 -14.78
CA TYR A 26 14.34 2.86 -16.18
C TYR A 26 13.71 1.62 -16.82
N THR A 27 14.30 0.43 -16.64
CA THR A 27 13.75 -0.84 -17.15
C THR A 27 12.33 -1.11 -16.63
N LEU A 28 12.11 -0.95 -15.32
CA LEU A 28 10.78 -1.13 -14.73
C LEU A 28 9.76 -0.08 -15.22
N GLY A 29 10.20 1.16 -15.46
CA GLY A 29 9.39 2.21 -16.07
C GLY A 29 8.97 1.85 -17.50
N THR A 30 9.91 1.40 -18.34
CA THR A 30 9.61 0.92 -19.70
C THR A 30 8.64 -0.26 -19.70
N LEU A 31 8.77 -1.19 -18.73
CA LEU A 31 7.80 -2.28 -18.58
C LEU A 31 6.41 -1.76 -18.19
N ALA A 32 6.34 -0.82 -17.24
CA ALA A 32 5.07 -0.21 -16.83
C ALA A 32 4.38 0.51 -18.00
N GLU A 33 5.12 1.32 -18.76
CA GLU A 33 4.63 1.99 -19.96
C GLU A 33 4.15 0.99 -21.02
N GLY A 34 4.94 -0.05 -21.30
CA GLY A 34 4.59 -1.09 -22.28
C GLY A 34 3.34 -1.88 -21.92
N LEU A 35 3.07 -2.11 -20.63
CA LEU A 35 1.88 -2.82 -20.17
C LEU A 35 0.58 -2.04 -20.38
N VAL A 36 0.63 -0.70 -20.31
CA VAL A 36 -0.57 0.15 -20.44
C VAL A 36 -0.69 0.85 -21.79
N SER A 37 0.38 0.90 -22.58
CA SER A 37 0.40 1.57 -23.89
C SER A 37 -0.34 0.77 -24.96
N ASP A 38 -1.00 1.48 -25.87
CA ASP A 38 -1.58 0.88 -27.09
C ASP A 38 -0.53 0.77 -28.21
N ASN A 39 0.50 1.61 -28.18
CA ASN A 39 1.49 1.78 -29.25
C ASN A 39 2.72 0.86 -29.07
N LEU A 40 3.02 0.45 -27.83
CA LEU A 40 4.23 -0.30 -27.48
C LEU A 40 4.02 -1.82 -27.40
N ARG A 41 2.84 -2.32 -27.78
CA ARG A 41 2.55 -3.76 -27.68
C ARG A 41 1.65 -4.28 -28.79
N PHE A 42 1.58 -5.61 -28.88
CA PHE A 42 0.65 -6.31 -29.76
C PHE A 42 -0.61 -6.72 -28.98
N GLY A 43 -1.79 -6.37 -29.47
CA GLY A 43 -3.08 -6.71 -28.84
C GLY A 43 -3.68 -5.60 -27.97
N LYS A 44 -4.76 -5.91 -27.24
CA LYS A 44 -5.56 -4.93 -26.47
C LYS A 44 -5.00 -4.62 -25.08
N ALA A 45 -5.21 -3.38 -24.62
CA ALA A 45 -4.86 -2.92 -23.27
C ALA A 45 -5.91 -3.40 -22.29
N ASN A 46 -5.54 -4.38 -21.48
CA ASN A 46 -6.40 -4.85 -20.40
C ASN A 46 -5.68 -4.90 -19.04
N GLN A 47 -4.41 -4.50 -18.99
CA GLN A 47 -3.63 -4.44 -17.76
C GLN A 47 -3.79 -3.11 -17.02
N ALA A 48 -3.64 -3.18 -15.70
CA ALA A 48 -3.41 -2.04 -14.82
C ALA A 48 -2.07 -2.27 -14.11
N VAL A 49 -1.32 -1.21 -13.83
CA VAL A 49 -0.03 -1.27 -13.15
C VAL A 49 -0.13 -0.54 -11.83
N LEU A 50 0.27 -1.20 -10.74
CA LEU A 50 0.49 -0.56 -9.44
C LEU A 50 1.99 -0.58 -9.12
N ILE A 51 2.56 0.59 -8.91
CA ILE A 51 3.95 0.78 -8.49
C ILE A 51 3.97 1.18 -7.02
N LEU A 52 4.57 0.34 -6.18
CA LEU A 52 4.85 0.65 -4.78
C LEU A 52 6.22 1.35 -4.70
N ASP A 53 6.22 2.68 -4.76
CA ASP A 53 7.44 3.45 -4.98
C ASP A 53 8.04 3.94 -3.66
N THR A 54 8.97 3.15 -3.12
CA THR A 54 9.68 3.48 -1.87
C THR A 54 10.70 4.61 -2.03
N LEU A 55 10.98 5.04 -3.26
CA LEU A 55 11.95 6.07 -3.58
C LEU A 55 11.31 7.29 -4.24
N ASN A 56 10.00 7.37 -4.46
CA ASN A 56 9.33 8.48 -5.18
C ASN A 56 10.09 8.92 -6.44
N LEU A 57 10.31 7.98 -7.37
CA LEU A 57 10.92 8.21 -8.68
C LEU A 57 9.89 8.20 -9.81
N TYR A 58 8.85 7.37 -9.73
CA TYR A 58 7.95 7.12 -10.87
C TYR A 58 6.87 8.17 -11.07
N TRP A 59 6.75 9.15 -10.16
CA TRP A 59 5.92 10.32 -10.42
C TRP A 59 6.40 11.10 -11.65
N THR A 60 7.71 11.03 -11.96
CA THR A 60 8.28 11.70 -13.13
C THR A 60 7.85 11.10 -14.47
N LEU A 61 7.15 9.95 -14.48
CA LEU A 61 6.54 9.39 -15.70
C LEU A 61 5.52 10.34 -16.34
N GLU A 62 5.04 11.36 -15.60
CA GLU A 62 4.19 12.43 -16.14
C GLU A 62 4.94 13.38 -17.08
N ASN A 63 6.27 13.42 -16.98
CA ASN A 63 7.10 14.35 -17.72
C ASN A 63 7.50 13.78 -19.08
N VAL A 64 7.51 14.64 -20.08
CA VAL A 64 8.00 14.33 -21.43
C VAL A 64 9.47 14.77 -21.53
N PRO A 65 10.37 13.94 -22.10
CA PRO A 65 11.76 14.32 -22.33
C PRO A 65 11.88 15.59 -23.18
N SER A 66 12.87 16.42 -22.84
CA SER A 66 13.13 17.72 -23.49
C SER A 66 14.30 17.64 -24.46
N SER A 67 14.26 18.41 -25.55
CA SER A 67 15.36 18.46 -26.52
C SER A 67 16.67 18.99 -25.92
N GLU A 68 16.60 19.82 -24.88
CA GLU A 68 17.77 20.41 -24.23
C GLU A 68 18.51 19.42 -23.32
N ARG A 69 17.78 18.55 -22.61
CA ARG A 69 18.37 17.64 -21.61
C ARG A 69 18.43 16.19 -22.05
N ASP A 70 17.53 15.78 -22.95
CA ASP A 70 17.25 14.38 -23.26
C ASP A 70 17.43 14.08 -24.76
N SER A 71 18.29 14.84 -25.44
CA SER A 71 18.48 14.76 -26.91
C SER A 71 18.90 13.37 -27.39
N GLU A 72 19.66 12.62 -26.59
CA GLU A 72 20.07 11.25 -26.92
C GLU A 72 18.89 10.28 -26.81
N GLN A 73 18.07 10.39 -25.76
CA GLN A 73 16.88 9.58 -25.55
C GLN A 73 15.85 9.83 -26.66
N LEU A 74 15.68 11.09 -27.08
CA LEU A 74 14.80 11.45 -28.18
C LEU A 74 15.26 10.85 -29.51
N LYS A 75 16.57 10.86 -29.80
CA LYS A 75 17.14 10.20 -30.98
C LYS A 75 16.93 8.68 -30.95
N GLU A 76 17.04 8.06 -29.77
CA GLU A 76 16.73 6.64 -29.64
C GLU A 76 15.25 6.38 -29.91
N LEU A 77 14.33 7.12 -29.29
CA LEU A 77 12.89 6.98 -29.56
C LEU A 77 12.57 7.12 -31.05
N GLU A 78 13.17 8.09 -31.74
CA GLU A 78 13.01 8.29 -33.18
C GLU A 78 13.46 7.08 -34.00
N LYS A 79 14.60 6.45 -33.66
CA LYS A 79 15.07 5.20 -34.31
C LYS A 79 14.07 4.05 -34.13
N TRP A 80 13.33 4.03 -33.03
CA TRP A 80 12.27 3.07 -32.76
C TRP A 80 10.91 3.48 -33.35
N GLY A 81 10.82 4.63 -34.02
CA GLY A 81 9.57 5.17 -34.56
C GLY A 81 8.58 5.61 -33.47
N LEU A 82 9.09 5.87 -32.27
CA LEU A 82 8.30 6.24 -31.10
C LEU A 82 8.30 7.75 -30.91
N LYS A 83 7.17 8.27 -30.47
CA LYS A 83 7.04 9.65 -29.99
C LYS A 83 7.04 9.64 -28.46
N PRO A 84 7.71 10.59 -27.81
CA PRO A 84 7.67 10.69 -26.36
C PRO A 84 6.26 11.10 -25.91
N GLU A 85 5.61 10.26 -25.12
CA GLU A 85 4.30 10.52 -24.54
C GLU A 85 4.23 9.95 -23.11
N PRO A 86 3.59 10.65 -22.16
CA PRO A 86 3.37 10.09 -20.83
C PRO A 86 2.28 9.00 -20.89
N PRO A 87 2.21 8.10 -19.90
CA PRO A 87 1.09 7.17 -19.79
C PRO A 87 -0.24 7.92 -19.75
N LYS A 88 -1.20 7.54 -20.62
CA LYS A 88 -2.51 8.22 -20.76
C LYS A 88 -3.28 8.37 -19.43
N ASN A 89 -3.09 7.43 -18.51
CA ASN A 89 -3.75 7.40 -17.21
C ASN A 89 -2.72 7.11 -16.12
N LEU A 90 -1.88 8.08 -15.81
CA LEU A 90 -1.00 8.06 -14.65
C LEU A 90 -1.72 8.70 -13.46
N VAL A 91 -1.74 8.00 -12.31
CA VAL A 91 -2.30 8.53 -11.07
C VAL A 91 -1.32 8.31 -9.93
N CYS A 92 -0.78 9.42 -9.41
CA CYS A 92 0.07 9.40 -8.24
C CYS A 92 -0.77 9.51 -6.96
N TYR A 93 -0.45 8.65 -5.99
CA TYR A 93 -1.05 8.63 -4.68
C TYR A 93 0.00 9.00 -3.63
N TYR A 94 -0.28 10.00 -2.80
CA TYR A 94 0.53 10.33 -1.63
C TYR A 94 -0.19 9.90 -0.34
N PRO A 95 0.54 9.46 0.70
CA PRO A 95 -0.06 9.05 1.97
C PRO A 95 -0.73 10.23 2.67
N LYS A 96 -1.89 10.00 3.27
CA LYS A 96 -2.61 11.02 4.03
C LYS A 96 -1.72 11.67 5.08
N GLY A 97 -1.76 12.99 5.12
CA GLY A 97 -0.89 13.82 5.97
C GLY A 97 0.51 14.12 5.42
N PHE A 98 0.87 13.56 4.25
CA PHE A 98 2.19 13.78 3.62
C PHE A 98 2.11 14.64 2.34
N ARG A 99 1.01 15.36 2.13
CA ARG A 99 0.90 16.31 1.01
C ARG A 99 1.96 17.40 1.13
N GLN A 100 2.72 17.63 0.06
CA GLN A 100 3.69 18.71 -0.03
C GLN A 100 3.13 19.84 -0.90
N SER A 101 3.61 21.07 -0.70
CA SER A 101 3.16 22.25 -1.47
C SER A 101 3.49 22.17 -2.96
N PHE A 102 4.53 21.43 -3.33
CA PHE A 102 4.94 21.24 -4.73
C PHE A 102 4.18 20.11 -5.43
N MET A 103 3.41 19.30 -4.71
CA MET A 103 2.67 18.18 -5.32
C MET A 103 1.49 18.72 -6.15
N PRO A 104 1.32 18.27 -7.39
CA PRO A 104 0.19 18.67 -8.23
C PRO A 104 -1.17 18.34 -7.60
N ASP A 105 -2.17 19.18 -7.86
CA ASP A 105 -3.53 19.02 -7.31
C ASP A 105 -4.24 17.72 -7.73
N HIS A 106 -3.84 17.17 -8.88
CA HIS A 106 -4.41 15.92 -9.39
C HIS A 106 -3.86 14.67 -8.69
N TYR A 107 -2.83 14.80 -7.85
CA TYR A 107 -2.36 13.70 -7.02
C TYR A 107 -3.39 13.39 -5.95
N LYS A 108 -3.58 12.11 -5.66
CA LYS A 108 -4.63 11.65 -4.77
C LYS A 108 -4.08 11.27 -3.41
N GLU A 109 -4.88 11.51 -2.39
CA GLU A 109 -4.57 11.04 -1.05
C GLU A 109 -4.82 9.53 -0.92
N PHE A 110 -3.90 8.82 -0.26
CA PHE A 110 -4.01 7.41 0.10
C PHE A 110 -4.10 7.26 1.61
N ALA A 111 -5.09 6.50 2.07
CA ALA A 111 -5.26 6.18 3.49
C ALA A 111 -5.56 4.69 3.68
N VAL A 112 -5.09 4.15 4.79
CA VAL A 112 -5.43 2.82 5.28
C VAL A 112 -6.55 2.97 6.29
N ARG A 113 -7.62 2.20 6.14
CA ARG A 113 -8.66 2.16 7.15
C ARG A 113 -8.21 1.25 8.30
N LEU A 114 -8.31 1.76 9.52
CA LEU A 114 -7.87 1.05 10.74
C LEU A 114 -8.49 -0.33 10.88
N SER A 115 -9.77 -0.45 10.54
CA SER A 115 -10.49 -1.72 10.63
C SER A 115 -10.04 -2.78 9.63
N ASP A 116 -9.12 -2.46 8.71
CA ASP A 116 -8.51 -3.44 7.81
C ASP A 116 -7.32 -4.17 8.45
N LEU A 117 -6.83 -3.71 9.61
CA LEU A 117 -5.76 -4.36 10.36
C LEU A 117 -6.31 -5.56 11.14
N GLU A 118 -5.58 -6.66 11.10
CA GLU A 118 -5.81 -7.85 11.91
C GLU A 118 -4.89 -7.83 13.15
N GLY A 119 -5.12 -8.68 14.16
CA GLY A 119 -4.30 -8.73 15.37
C GLY A 119 -2.79 -8.88 15.10
N THR A 120 -2.44 -9.69 14.11
CA THR A 120 -1.04 -9.89 13.66
C THR A 120 -0.46 -8.66 12.96
N ASP A 121 -1.27 -7.83 12.30
CA ASP A 121 -0.81 -6.57 11.72
C ASP A 121 -0.42 -5.55 12.79
N TRP A 122 -1.17 -5.51 13.89
CA TRP A 122 -0.82 -4.69 15.05
C TRP A 122 0.49 -5.14 15.69
N SER A 123 0.67 -6.46 15.84
CA SER A 123 1.92 -7.05 16.33
C SER A 123 3.10 -6.70 15.42
N ASN A 124 2.93 -6.81 14.10
CA ASN A 124 3.95 -6.42 13.11
C ASN A 124 4.27 -4.92 13.16
N LEU A 125 3.27 -4.05 13.30
CA LEU A 125 3.46 -2.59 13.41
C LEU A 125 4.29 -2.21 14.63
N PHE A 126 4.14 -2.96 15.72
CA PHE A 126 4.84 -2.71 16.98
C PHE A 126 6.10 -3.56 17.18
N GLU A 127 6.49 -4.31 16.14
CA GLU A 127 7.68 -5.18 16.13
C GLU A 127 7.69 -6.20 17.29
N VAL A 128 6.54 -6.82 17.55
CA VAL A 128 6.37 -7.88 18.55
C VAL A 128 5.82 -9.15 17.92
N ASP A 129 6.24 -10.30 18.45
CA ASP A 129 5.79 -11.60 17.99
C ASP A 129 4.40 -11.94 18.59
N PRO A 130 3.39 -12.27 17.77
CA PRO A 130 2.03 -12.54 18.25
C PRO A 130 1.91 -13.82 19.10
N ILE A 131 2.89 -14.72 19.03
CA ILE A 131 2.90 -16.02 19.71
C ILE A 131 3.77 -15.97 20.97
N THR A 132 4.97 -15.38 20.89
CA THR A 132 5.94 -15.44 22.00
C THR A 132 5.93 -14.21 22.89
N ASP A 133 5.57 -13.03 22.37
CA ASP A 133 5.60 -11.80 23.15
C ASP A 133 4.25 -11.52 23.83
N PRO A 134 4.21 -11.22 25.14
CA PRO A 134 2.96 -10.88 25.83
C PRO A 134 2.22 -9.70 25.21
N MET A 135 2.95 -8.74 24.62
CA MET A 135 2.34 -7.62 23.89
C MET A 135 1.66 -8.10 22.61
N GLY A 136 2.30 -8.99 21.84
CA GLY A 136 1.74 -9.52 20.61
C GLY A 136 0.49 -10.38 20.86
N GLN A 137 0.53 -11.23 21.90
CA GLN A 137 -0.62 -12.00 22.36
C GLN A 137 -1.79 -11.09 22.76
N LEU A 138 -1.51 -10.05 23.55
CA LEU A 138 -2.53 -9.07 23.96
C LEU A 138 -3.16 -8.35 22.77
N LEU A 139 -2.37 -7.94 21.76
CA LEU A 139 -2.91 -7.28 20.57
C LEU A 139 -3.84 -8.20 19.76
N CYS A 140 -3.49 -9.47 19.65
CA CYS A 140 -4.34 -10.45 18.97
C CYS A 140 -5.65 -10.66 19.74
N GLU A 141 -5.58 -10.78 21.07
CA GLU A 141 -6.77 -10.97 21.90
C GLU A 141 -7.67 -9.74 21.90
N LEU A 142 -7.11 -8.53 21.97
CA LEU A 142 -7.90 -7.29 21.81
C LEU A 142 -8.62 -7.25 20.46
N TYR A 143 -7.94 -7.63 19.39
CA TYR A 143 -8.57 -7.72 18.07
C TYR A 143 -9.71 -8.74 18.06
N GLU A 144 -9.50 -9.96 18.55
CA GLU A 144 -10.53 -11.01 18.60
C GLU A 144 -11.74 -10.58 19.43
N LYS A 145 -11.50 -9.99 20.61
CA LYS A 145 -12.56 -9.45 21.48
C LYS A 145 -13.36 -8.35 20.80
N VAL A 146 -12.69 -7.36 20.20
CA VAL A 146 -13.38 -6.23 19.57
C VAL A 146 -14.10 -6.63 18.29
N VAL A 147 -13.49 -7.49 17.46
CA VAL A 147 -13.93 -7.74 16.09
C VAL A 147 -14.82 -8.98 15.96
N LEU A 148 -14.61 -10.00 16.79
CA LEU A 148 -15.24 -11.32 16.64
C LEU A 148 -16.17 -11.71 17.80
N GLU A 149 -15.80 -11.39 19.05
CA GLU A 149 -16.52 -11.92 20.24
C GLU A 149 -17.42 -10.90 20.96
N GLY A 150 -17.06 -9.62 20.88
CA GLY A 150 -17.56 -8.57 21.76
C GLY A 150 -16.82 -8.54 23.10
N TYR A 151 -16.92 -7.41 23.81
CA TYR A 151 -16.14 -7.14 25.02
C TYR A 151 -16.95 -6.32 26.04
N LEU A 152 -16.52 -6.25 27.29
CA LEU A 152 -17.15 -5.38 28.28
C LEU A 152 -16.76 -3.92 28.05
N GLY A 153 -17.76 -3.05 27.87
CA GLY A 153 -17.55 -1.63 27.66
C GLY A 153 -17.44 -0.83 28.97
N PRO A 154 -17.12 0.48 28.88
CA PRO A 154 -16.96 1.36 30.04
C PRO A 154 -18.20 1.47 30.95
N SER A 155 -19.39 1.17 30.41
CA SER A 155 -20.66 1.17 31.15
C SER A 155 -20.92 -0.14 31.93
N GLY A 156 -20.02 -1.12 31.85
CA GLY A 156 -20.18 -2.46 32.40
C GLY A 156 -21.04 -3.42 31.55
N GLY A 157 -21.63 -2.93 30.45
CA GLY A 157 -22.40 -3.75 29.51
C GLY A 157 -21.53 -4.41 28.45
N LYS A 158 -21.92 -5.60 27.98
CA LYS A 158 -21.25 -6.28 26.87
C LYS A 158 -21.57 -5.59 25.53
N LEU A 159 -20.53 -5.08 24.87
CA LEU A 159 -20.57 -4.56 23.51
C LEU A 159 -20.49 -5.71 22.51
N LYS A 160 -21.20 -5.58 21.39
CA LYS A 160 -21.20 -6.57 20.30
C LYS A 160 -19.91 -6.48 19.47
N PRO A 161 -19.53 -7.56 18.76
CA PRO A 161 -18.43 -7.51 17.80
C PRO A 161 -18.60 -6.36 16.80
N ASN A 162 -17.52 -5.63 16.52
CA ASN A 162 -17.48 -4.50 15.61
C ASN A 162 -16.41 -4.70 14.52
N PRO A 163 -16.78 -5.13 13.30
CA PRO A 163 -15.81 -5.27 12.20
C PRO A 163 -15.33 -3.93 11.62
N ASN A 164 -15.96 -2.81 11.99
CA ASN A 164 -15.56 -1.46 11.61
C ASN A 164 -14.90 -0.73 12.79
N TYR A 165 -14.12 -1.45 13.59
CA TYR A 165 -13.50 -0.93 14.80
C TYR A 165 -12.49 0.19 14.52
N GLY A 166 -12.28 1.04 15.52
CA GLY A 166 -11.20 2.00 15.61
C GLY A 166 -10.33 1.77 16.84
N ILE A 167 -9.32 2.65 17.01
CA ILE A 167 -8.40 2.58 18.15
C ILE A 167 -9.14 2.71 19.49
N LYS A 168 -10.21 3.52 19.54
CA LYS A 168 -11.04 3.67 20.74
C LYS A 168 -11.65 2.34 21.20
N ASP A 169 -12.13 1.50 20.28
CA ASP A 169 -12.71 0.20 20.65
C ASP A 169 -11.65 -0.71 21.31
N LEU A 170 -10.41 -0.72 20.77
CA LEU A 170 -9.30 -1.46 21.34
C LEU A 170 -8.90 -0.92 22.73
N LEU A 171 -8.88 0.40 22.91
CA LEU A 171 -8.57 1.04 24.19
C LEU A 171 -9.66 0.77 25.24
N ASP A 172 -10.94 0.87 24.85
CA ASP A 172 -12.06 0.56 25.72
C ASP A 172 -12.02 -0.92 26.15
N CYS A 173 -11.72 -1.85 25.23
CA CYS A 173 -11.54 -3.27 25.53
C CYS A 173 -10.38 -3.51 26.49
N LEU A 174 -9.23 -2.87 26.25
CA LEU A 174 -8.03 -2.98 27.09
C LEU A 174 -8.28 -2.52 28.54
N GLU A 175 -9.19 -1.58 28.75
CA GLU A 175 -9.46 -0.99 30.06
C GLU A 175 -10.57 -1.69 30.84
N ASN A 176 -11.52 -2.34 30.17
CA ASN A 176 -12.77 -2.77 30.79
C ASN A 176 -13.05 -4.27 30.68
N ASP A 177 -12.38 -5.00 29.78
CA ASP A 177 -12.65 -6.42 29.60
C ASP A 177 -11.93 -7.31 30.63
N LYS A 178 -12.71 -8.20 31.27
CA LYS A 178 -12.24 -9.07 32.35
C LYS A 178 -11.18 -10.06 31.89
N ASP A 179 -11.28 -10.55 30.66
CA ASP A 179 -10.31 -11.52 30.15
C ASP A 179 -8.94 -10.86 29.95
N ILE A 180 -8.92 -9.55 29.69
CA ILE A 180 -7.71 -8.75 29.54
C ILE A 180 -7.05 -8.42 30.88
N GLU A 181 -7.78 -8.47 32.00
CA GLU A 181 -7.23 -8.18 33.32
C GLU A 181 -6.05 -9.08 33.69
N ARG A 182 -6.03 -10.32 33.16
CA ARG A 182 -4.97 -11.33 33.39
C ARG A 182 -3.58 -10.88 32.91
N PHE A 183 -3.51 -9.94 31.97
CA PHE A 183 -2.22 -9.45 31.46
C PHE A 183 -1.54 -8.50 32.47
N PRO A 184 -0.21 -8.59 32.63
CA PRO A 184 0.53 -7.70 33.53
C PRO A 184 0.31 -6.23 33.19
N THR A 185 0.20 -5.38 34.22
CA THR A 185 -0.04 -3.92 34.05
C THR A 185 0.97 -3.27 33.11
N GLN A 186 2.25 -3.64 33.19
CA GLN A 186 3.29 -3.08 32.32
C GLN A 186 3.05 -3.39 30.83
N VAL A 187 2.55 -4.60 30.51
CA VAL A 187 2.21 -5.00 29.14
C VAL A 187 1.01 -4.19 28.64
N LYS A 188 -0.02 -4.04 29.46
CA LYS A 188 -1.20 -3.22 29.14
C LYS A 188 -0.83 -1.75 28.92
N GLU A 189 0.00 -1.16 29.78
CA GLU A 189 0.50 0.21 29.60
C GLU A 189 1.31 0.37 28.32
N ALA A 190 2.16 -0.61 27.99
CA ALA A 190 2.96 -0.59 26.78
C ALA A 190 2.09 -0.64 25.52
N VAL A 191 1.06 -1.50 25.49
CA VAL A 191 0.08 -1.57 24.39
C VAL A 191 -0.74 -0.28 24.31
N ARG A 192 -1.27 0.23 25.44
CA ARG A 192 -2.03 1.49 25.49
C ARG A 192 -1.26 2.65 24.88
N ARG A 193 0.01 2.82 25.25
CA ARG A 193 0.87 3.90 24.74
C ARG A 193 1.09 3.78 23.23
N ARG A 194 1.33 2.57 22.72
CA ARG A 194 1.53 2.34 21.29
C ARG A 194 0.24 2.55 20.49
N LEU A 195 -0.90 2.06 20.94
CA LEU A 195 -2.21 2.31 20.31
C LEU A 195 -2.52 3.82 20.24
N LYS A 196 -2.31 4.57 21.33
CA LYS A 196 -2.47 6.03 21.32
C LYS A 196 -1.47 6.75 20.41
N ALA A 197 -0.26 6.20 20.23
CA ALA A 197 0.69 6.76 19.29
C ALA A 197 0.24 6.58 17.83
N VAL A 198 -0.55 5.54 17.53
CA VAL A 198 -1.02 5.28 16.17
C VAL A 198 -1.95 6.36 15.65
N GLU A 199 -2.75 6.96 16.53
CA GLU A 199 -3.64 8.08 16.20
C GLU A 199 -2.90 9.30 15.61
N ARG A 200 -1.57 9.38 15.82
CA ARG A 200 -0.73 10.45 15.29
C ARG A 200 -0.29 10.22 13.84
N PHE A 201 -0.43 9.02 13.30
CA PHE A 201 -0.08 8.72 11.91
C PHE A 201 -1.31 8.95 11.02
N PRO A 202 -1.34 10.03 10.22
CA PRO A 202 -2.55 10.40 9.49
C PRO A 202 -2.91 9.41 8.37
N VAL A 203 -1.96 8.55 7.96
CA VAL A 203 -2.20 7.47 6.99
C VAL A 203 -3.26 6.48 7.47
N PHE A 204 -3.43 6.31 8.79
CA PHE A 204 -4.52 5.51 9.34
C PHE A 204 -5.73 6.39 9.59
N SER A 205 -6.90 6.00 9.08
CA SER A 205 -8.15 6.69 9.38
C SER A 205 -9.35 5.76 9.48
N ALA A 206 -10.50 6.31 9.89
CA ALA A 206 -11.77 5.57 9.91
C ALA A 206 -12.22 5.16 8.49
N THR A 207 -11.92 6.00 7.51
CA THR A 207 -12.08 5.70 6.08
C THR A 207 -10.73 5.34 5.46
N GLY A 208 -10.74 4.66 4.33
CA GLY A 208 -9.51 4.26 3.62
C GLY A 208 -9.73 4.24 2.12
N THR A 209 -8.65 4.24 1.37
CA THR A 209 -8.67 4.09 -0.09
C THR A 209 -9.11 2.68 -0.45
N ASP A 210 -10.09 2.56 -1.34
CA ASP A 210 -10.48 1.28 -1.87
C ASP A 210 -9.37 0.75 -2.78
N VAL A 211 -8.91 -0.47 -2.54
CA VAL A 211 -7.86 -1.09 -3.35
C VAL A 211 -8.29 -1.19 -4.82
N ARG A 212 -9.58 -1.33 -5.10
CA ARG A 212 -10.13 -1.36 -6.46
C ARG A 212 -9.89 -0.05 -7.22
N ASP A 213 -9.77 1.09 -6.53
CA ASP A 213 -9.48 2.38 -7.15
C ASP A 213 -8.05 2.48 -7.69
N LEU A 214 -7.16 1.59 -7.24
CA LEU A 214 -5.77 1.50 -7.72
C LEU A 214 -5.63 0.70 -9.01
N PHE A 215 -6.70 0.02 -9.46
CA PHE A 215 -6.68 -0.86 -10.63
C PHE A 215 -7.75 -0.46 -11.63
N LYS A 216 -7.38 0.41 -12.57
CA LYS A 216 -8.18 0.71 -13.77
C LYS A 216 -7.43 0.28 -15.02
N VAL A 217 -8.15 -0.28 -16.00
CA VAL A 217 -7.54 -0.71 -17.27
C VAL A 217 -6.79 0.47 -17.92
N GLY A 218 -5.55 0.22 -18.34
CA GLY A 218 -4.66 1.22 -18.94
C GLY A 218 -4.10 2.24 -17.93
N GLN A 219 -4.30 2.04 -16.63
CA GLN A 219 -3.78 2.93 -15.59
C GLN A 219 -2.41 2.49 -15.08
N VAL A 220 -1.54 3.47 -14.85
CA VAL A 220 -0.38 3.35 -13.96
C VAL A 220 -0.70 4.10 -12.67
N ALA A 221 -0.94 3.36 -11.59
CA ALA A 221 -1.06 3.90 -10.25
C ALA A 221 0.31 3.87 -9.58
N VAL A 222 0.78 5.01 -9.07
CA VAL A 222 2.07 5.12 -8.36
C VAL A 222 1.78 5.52 -6.92
N LEU A 223 2.10 4.65 -5.96
CA LEU A 223 2.00 4.95 -4.54
C LEU A 223 3.35 5.47 -4.02
N LEU A 224 3.39 6.73 -3.64
CA LEU A 224 4.59 7.45 -3.20
C LEU A 224 4.87 7.17 -1.72
N LEU A 225 5.80 6.27 -1.43
CA LEU A 225 6.02 5.73 -0.09
C LEU A 225 7.30 6.25 0.59
N ARG A 226 8.09 7.09 -0.08
CA ARG A 226 9.40 7.55 0.44
C ARG A 226 9.30 8.19 1.82
N ASP A 227 8.26 8.99 2.04
CA ASP A 227 8.16 9.89 3.21
C ASP A 227 7.50 9.24 4.43
N ILE A 228 6.99 8.01 4.30
CA ILE A 228 6.44 7.25 5.43
C ILE A 228 7.57 6.52 6.16
N ASP A 229 7.48 6.46 7.49
CA ASP A 229 8.32 5.60 8.33
C ASP A 229 8.40 4.13 7.83
N GLN A 230 9.54 3.47 8.04
CA GLN A 230 9.82 2.15 7.45
C GLN A 230 8.82 1.09 7.91
N GLN A 231 8.41 1.09 9.18
CA GLN A 231 7.50 0.13 9.77
C GLN A 231 6.08 0.32 9.21
N VAL A 232 5.62 1.57 9.20
CA VAL A 232 4.31 1.94 8.64
C VAL A 232 4.28 1.63 7.13
N ARG A 233 5.37 1.87 6.41
CA ARG A 233 5.51 1.53 4.99
C ARG A 233 5.41 0.03 4.74
N GLY A 234 6.10 -0.78 5.54
CA GLY A 234 6.04 -2.24 5.48
C GLY A 234 4.62 -2.76 5.69
N LEU A 235 3.93 -2.22 6.70
CA LEU A 235 2.53 -2.54 6.97
C LEU A 235 1.62 -2.15 5.80
N VAL A 236 1.71 -0.91 5.29
CA VAL A 236 0.90 -0.46 4.14
C VAL A 236 1.06 -1.40 2.95
N ILE A 237 2.30 -1.77 2.62
CA ILE A 237 2.59 -2.71 1.52
C ILE A 237 1.96 -4.08 1.80
N GLY A 238 2.16 -4.64 3.00
CA GLY A 238 1.61 -5.94 3.40
C GLY A 238 0.07 -5.98 3.32
N LEU A 239 -0.60 -4.96 3.87
CA LEU A 239 -2.05 -4.80 3.83
C LEU A 239 -2.57 -4.74 2.39
N LEU A 240 -1.92 -3.92 1.54
CA LEU A 240 -2.29 -3.78 0.13
C LEU A 240 -2.17 -5.12 -0.60
N ILE A 241 -1.03 -5.81 -0.47
CA ILE A 241 -0.83 -7.11 -1.13
C ILE A 241 -1.86 -8.13 -0.64
N ARG A 242 -2.13 -8.22 0.68
CA ARG A 242 -3.15 -9.14 1.22
C ARG A 242 -4.52 -8.86 0.64
N LYS A 243 -4.94 -7.59 0.56
CA LYS A 243 -6.22 -7.20 -0.04
C LYS A 243 -6.28 -7.52 -1.54
N ILE A 244 -5.20 -7.27 -2.29
CA ILE A 244 -5.13 -7.61 -3.72
C ILE A 244 -5.30 -9.12 -3.91
N MET A 245 -4.60 -9.94 -3.11
CA MET A 245 -4.73 -11.40 -3.20
C MET A 245 -6.14 -11.89 -2.85
N LYS A 246 -6.77 -11.34 -1.79
CA LYS A 246 -8.16 -11.63 -1.44
C LYS A 246 -9.13 -11.30 -2.60
N LEU A 247 -8.99 -10.13 -3.22
CA LEU A 247 -9.81 -9.72 -4.36
C LEU A 247 -9.62 -10.63 -5.58
N ARG A 248 -8.38 -11.02 -5.87
CA ARG A 248 -8.07 -11.92 -7.00
C ARG A 248 -8.69 -13.31 -6.83
N ALA A 249 -8.70 -13.85 -5.62
CA ALA A 249 -9.30 -15.15 -5.34
C ALA A 249 -10.80 -15.15 -5.68
N VAL A 250 -11.53 -14.13 -5.22
CA VAL A 250 -12.97 -13.98 -5.48
C VAL A 250 -13.27 -13.86 -6.98
N THR A 251 -12.45 -13.14 -7.75
CA THR A 251 -12.67 -12.97 -9.20
C THR A 251 -12.33 -14.20 -10.04
N CYS A 252 -11.54 -15.15 -9.52
CA CYS A 252 -11.24 -16.40 -10.22
C CYS A 252 -12.34 -17.47 -10.02
N GLU A 253 -13.25 -17.26 -9.07
CA GLU A 253 -14.37 -18.18 -8.76
C GLU A 253 -15.66 -17.81 -9.51
N CYS A 254 -15.65 -16.74 -10.32
CA CYS A 254 -16.76 -16.29 -11.18
C CYS A 254 -16.43 -16.49 -12.66
#